data_AF-A0A6B3HVI8-F1
#
_entry.id   AF-A0A6B3HVI8-F1
#
_cell.length_a   1.000
_cell.length_b   1.000
_cell.length_c   1.000
_cell.angle_alpha   90.00
_cell.angle_beta   90.00
_cell.angle_gamma   90.00
#
_symmetry.space_group_name_H-M   'P 1'
#
loop_
_entity.id
_entity.type
_entity.pdbx_description
1 polymer ?
#
loop_
_entity_poly.entity_id
_entity_poly.type
_entity_poly.pdbx_seq_one_letter_code
_entity_poly.pdbx_strand_id
1 'polypeptide(L)'
;MARWTVEQVLSLAPDDASRKAGNKLASAGLWSGTGFDGSGAVWGLCKGSGSKPYQTVVDTTGPAYRCSCPSRKFPCKHALGLLLLRASGDGAIQQGEPAEWAAQWLEARRGRVEAKQAKQEAVASGESAPGPADSAAARKRAERRAERVTSGAQELEQRLTDLLRGGLATADRAGYTLWEETAARMVDAQAPGLASRVRELGAIPGSGPGWPVRLLEECGLLHLLDTAWLGREALPDQLAATVRTRVGLPMSAEGPPVRDHWLVLAQYDTPDGRLVTRRIWLYGRESG
;
A
#
# COMPACT_ATOMS: atom_id res chain seq x y z
N MET A 1 24.78 -15.46 -3.57
CA MET A 1 23.33 -15.55 -3.88
C MET A 1 23.11 -15.80 -5.36
N ALA A 2 22.03 -16.51 -5.73
CA ALA A 2 21.73 -16.84 -7.12
C ALA A 2 21.28 -15.62 -7.93
N ARG A 3 21.74 -15.52 -9.18
CA ARG A 3 21.30 -14.52 -10.17
C ARG A 3 19.82 -14.73 -10.51
N TRP A 4 19.05 -13.64 -10.57
CA TRP A 4 17.64 -13.68 -10.97
C TRP A 4 17.49 -14.00 -12.46
N THR A 5 16.40 -14.69 -12.81
CA THR A 5 16.03 -14.94 -14.21
C THR A 5 15.40 -13.70 -14.84
N VAL A 6 15.44 -13.60 -16.18
CA VAL A 6 14.78 -12.51 -16.91
C VAL A 6 13.29 -12.43 -16.57
N GLU A 7 12.61 -13.58 -16.47
CA GLU A 7 11.19 -13.66 -16.12
C GLU A 7 10.90 -13.08 -14.73
N GLN A 8 11.71 -13.43 -13.72
CA GLN A 8 11.60 -12.88 -12.35
C GLN A 8 11.78 -11.36 -12.32
N VAL A 9 12.70 -10.82 -13.15
CA VAL A 9 12.88 -9.37 -13.22
C VAL A 9 11.68 -8.71 -13.88
N LEU A 10 11.15 -9.30 -14.95
CA LEU A 10 10.02 -8.77 -15.68
C LEU A 10 8.71 -8.81 -14.88
N SER A 11 8.52 -9.76 -13.96
CA SER A 11 7.36 -9.78 -13.07
C SER A 11 7.33 -8.62 -12.06
N LEU A 12 8.45 -7.90 -11.88
CA LEU A 12 8.54 -6.72 -11.00
C LEU A 12 8.09 -5.42 -11.70
N ALA A 13 7.88 -5.43 -13.02
CA ALA A 13 7.54 -4.23 -13.75
C ALA A 13 6.15 -3.69 -13.32
N PRO A 14 6.02 -2.40 -12.97
CA PRO A 14 4.76 -1.84 -12.49
C PRO A 14 3.71 -1.70 -13.60
N ASP A 15 4.14 -1.71 -14.86
CA ASP A 15 3.29 -1.69 -16.05
C ASP A 15 4.09 -2.11 -17.30
N ASP A 16 3.38 -2.40 -18.40
CA ASP A 16 3.99 -2.83 -19.65
C ASP A 16 4.88 -1.77 -20.32
N ALA A 17 4.60 -0.49 -20.12
CA ALA A 17 5.44 0.57 -20.64
C ALA A 17 6.81 0.57 -19.95
N SER A 18 6.83 0.34 -18.63
CA SER A 18 8.03 0.22 -17.81
C SER A 18 8.80 -1.05 -18.15
N ARG A 19 8.09 -2.16 -18.39
CA ARG A 19 8.66 -3.42 -18.89
C ARG A 19 9.41 -3.22 -20.22
N LYS A 20 8.74 -2.64 -21.22
CA LYS A 20 9.32 -2.35 -22.54
C LYS A 20 10.49 -1.38 -22.44
N ALA A 21 10.37 -0.34 -21.62
CA ALA A 21 11.43 0.65 -21.42
C ALA A 21 12.65 0.06 -20.69
N GLY A 22 12.44 -0.81 -19.70
CA GLY A 22 13.50 -1.52 -18.99
C GLY A 22 14.29 -2.47 -19.90
N ASN A 23 13.59 -3.25 -20.74
CA ASN A 23 14.22 -4.12 -21.75
C ASN A 23 15.13 -3.33 -22.69
N LYS A 24 14.70 -2.15 -23.16
CA LYS A 24 15.54 -1.29 -24.02
C LYS A 24 16.81 -0.80 -23.32
N LEU A 25 16.81 -0.70 -22.00
CA LEU A 25 17.96 -0.30 -21.21
C LEU A 25 18.86 -1.48 -20.82
N ALA A 26 18.46 -2.73 -21.06
CA ALA A 26 19.25 -3.92 -20.73
C ALA A 26 20.36 -4.18 -21.77
N SER A 27 21.16 -3.16 -22.09
CA SER A 27 22.26 -3.21 -23.05
C SER A 27 23.54 -2.66 -22.43
N ALA A 28 24.63 -3.42 -22.50
CA ALA A 28 25.90 -3.07 -21.86
C ALA A 28 26.41 -1.66 -22.24
N GLY A 29 26.19 -1.22 -23.48
CA GLY A 29 26.64 0.11 -23.96
C GLY A 29 25.93 1.31 -23.31
N LEU A 30 24.81 1.10 -22.61
CA LEU A 30 24.08 2.15 -21.90
C LEU A 30 24.49 2.29 -20.44
N TRP A 31 25.34 1.39 -19.95
CA TRP A 31 25.73 1.33 -18.56
C TRP A 31 27.23 1.49 -18.39
N SER A 32 27.63 2.15 -17.31
CA SER A 32 29.02 2.23 -16.87
C SER A 32 29.10 2.11 -15.35
N GLY A 33 30.30 1.86 -14.82
CA GLY A 33 30.50 1.68 -13.38
C GLY A 33 29.57 0.61 -12.77
N THR A 34 29.26 -0.42 -13.57
CA THR A 34 28.39 -1.52 -13.15
C THR A 34 29.15 -2.48 -12.25
N GLY A 35 28.44 -3.02 -11.28
CA GLY A 35 28.99 -4.07 -10.44
C GLY A 35 27.93 -4.78 -9.64
N PHE A 36 28.34 -5.89 -9.05
CA PHE A 36 27.57 -6.58 -8.05
C PHE A 36 28.45 -7.09 -6.92
N ASP A 37 27.85 -7.31 -5.75
CA ASP A 37 28.52 -7.97 -4.64
C ASP A 37 27.95 -9.38 -4.39
N GLY A 38 28.61 -10.12 -3.50
CA GLY A 38 28.17 -11.46 -3.08
C GLY A 38 26.89 -11.45 -2.23
N SER A 39 26.53 -10.30 -1.65
CA SER A 39 25.43 -10.15 -0.69
C SER A 39 24.07 -9.91 -1.35
N GLY A 40 24.04 -9.53 -2.63
CA GLY A 40 22.81 -9.31 -3.39
C GLY A 40 22.63 -7.87 -3.89
N ALA A 41 23.62 -7.00 -3.71
CA ALA A 41 23.62 -5.68 -4.30
C ALA A 41 23.99 -5.71 -5.79
N VAL A 42 23.36 -4.82 -6.56
CA VAL A 42 23.66 -4.53 -7.97
C VAL A 42 23.68 -3.02 -8.12
N TRP A 43 24.67 -2.47 -8.81
CA TRP A 43 24.72 -1.05 -9.08
C TRP A 43 25.19 -0.76 -10.50
N GLY A 44 24.90 0.46 -10.97
CA GLY A 44 25.40 0.97 -12.23
C GLY A 44 24.98 2.40 -12.51
N LEU A 45 25.66 3.01 -13.47
CA LEU A 45 25.39 4.34 -14.00
C LEU A 45 24.73 4.20 -15.37
N CYS A 46 23.44 4.52 -15.47
CA CYS A 46 22.75 4.49 -16.76
C CYS A 46 22.92 5.83 -17.49
N LYS A 47 23.33 5.80 -18.75
CA LYS A 47 23.32 7.00 -19.61
C LYS A 47 21.88 7.49 -19.77
N GLY A 48 21.64 8.74 -19.39
CA GLY A 48 20.34 9.39 -19.45
C GLY A 48 20.30 10.52 -20.48
N SER A 49 19.18 11.25 -20.53
CA SER A 49 19.02 12.45 -21.36
C SER A 49 19.70 13.69 -20.77
N GLY A 50 20.20 13.61 -19.53
CA GLY A 50 20.92 14.70 -18.87
C GLY A 50 22.45 14.55 -18.94
N SER A 51 23.17 15.54 -18.42
CA SER A 51 24.64 15.56 -18.37
C SER A 51 25.25 14.57 -17.38
N LYS A 52 24.52 14.16 -16.34
CA LYS A 52 24.96 13.18 -15.34
C LYS A 52 24.22 11.85 -15.54
N PRO A 53 24.94 10.70 -15.58
CA PRO A 53 24.33 9.37 -15.58
C PRO A 53 23.45 9.14 -14.35
N TYR A 54 22.39 8.34 -14.50
CA TYR A 54 21.55 7.95 -13.38
C TYR A 54 22.19 6.85 -12.56
N GLN A 55 22.55 7.19 -11.31
CA GLN A 55 22.98 6.25 -10.29
C GLN A 55 21.81 5.34 -9.93
N THR A 56 22.00 4.04 -10.13
CA THR A 56 21.00 3.01 -9.85
C THR A 56 21.62 1.95 -8.95
N VAL A 57 20.99 1.67 -7.82
CA VAL A 57 21.33 0.60 -6.88
C VAL A 57 20.10 -0.28 -6.67
N VAL A 58 20.31 -1.57 -6.62
CA VAL A 58 19.29 -2.56 -6.27
C VAL A 58 19.86 -3.50 -5.21
N ASP A 59 19.08 -3.74 -4.17
CA ASP A 59 19.31 -4.80 -3.19
C ASP A 59 18.30 -5.92 -3.41
N THR A 60 18.79 -7.10 -3.79
CA THR A 60 17.97 -8.26 -4.16
C THR A 60 17.57 -9.14 -2.97
N THR A 61 18.07 -8.88 -1.76
CA THR A 61 17.72 -9.67 -0.56
C THR A 61 16.29 -9.41 -0.09
N GLY A 62 15.81 -8.18 -0.27
CA GLY A 62 14.42 -7.79 -0.13
C GLY A 62 14.19 -6.66 -1.12
N PRO A 63 13.67 -6.94 -2.34
CA PRO A 63 13.83 -6.09 -3.52
C PRO A 63 13.64 -4.62 -3.22
N ALA A 64 14.74 -3.88 -3.14
CA ALA A 64 14.74 -2.46 -2.85
C ALA A 64 15.54 -1.73 -3.92
N TYR A 65 15.02 -0.60 -4.36
CA TYR A 65 15.50 0.10 -5.54
C TYR A 65 15.77 1.56 -5.20
N ARG A 66 16.93 2.06 -5.62
CA ARG A 66 17.24 3.49 -5.61
C ARG A 66 17.78 3.87 -6.97
N CYS A 67 17.10 4.81 -7.63
CA CYS A 67 17.58 5.42 -8.86
C CYS A 67 17.50 6.94 -8.74
N SER A 68 18.49 7.68 -9.23
CA SER A 68 18.49 9.15 -9.24
C SER A 68 17.59 9.78 -10.33
N CYS A 69 16.89 8.98 -11.13
CA CYS A 69 15.97 9.49 -12.15
C CYS A 69 14.69 10.11 -11.54
N PRO A 70 14.02 11.06 -12.22
CA PRO A 70 12.82 11.74 -11.71
C PRO A 70 11.55 10.88 -11.75
N SER A 71 11.64 9.60 -12.16
CA SER A 71 10.48 8.72 -12.26
C SER A 71 9.89 8.43 -10.89
N ARG A 72 8.55 8.47 -10.79
CA ARG A 72 7.79 8.05 -9.61
C ARG A 72 7.34 6.58 -9.65
N LYS A 73 7.74 5.83 -10.69
CA LYS A 73 7.44 4.40 -10.83
C LYS A 73 8.51 3.58 -10.11
N PHE A 74 8.10 2.58 -9.34
CA PHE A 74 9.00 1.73 -8.56
C PHE A 74 8.65 0.26 -8.79
N PRO A 75 9.58 -0.57 -9.32
CA PRO A 75 10.88 -0.20 -9.87
C PRO A 75 10.75 0.71 -11.10
N CYS A 76 11.70 1.64 -11.29
CA CYS A 76 11.74 2.45 -12.51
C CYS A 76 12.41 1.68 -13.66
N LYS A 77 12.31 2.18 -14.89
CA LYS A 77 12.94 1.56 -16.07
C LYS A 77 14.45 1.29 -15.92
N HIS A 78 15.18 2.14 -15.18
CA HIS A 78 16.62 1.95 -14.97
C HIS A 78 16.91 0.80 -14.00
N ALA A 79 16.14 0.68 -12.91
CA ALA A 79 16.26 -0.45 -11.99
C ALA A 79 15.94 -1.78 -12.69
N LEU A 80 14.88 -1.81 -13.51
CA LEU A 80 14.56 -2.96 -14.36
C LEU A 80 15.68 -3.26 -15.36
N GLY A 81 16.17 -2.25 -16.08
CA GLY A 81 17.26 -2.40 -17.05
C GLY A 81 18.55 -2.95 -16.44
N LEU A 82 18.94 -2.49 -15.24
CA LEU A 82 20.12 -2.98 -14.52
C LEU A 82 19.97 -4.45 -14.12
N LEU A 83 18.80 -4.82 -13.58
CA LEU A 83 18.51 -6.20 -13.20
C LEU A 83 18.46 -7.12 -14.41
N LEU A 84 17.86 -6.67 -15.52
CA LEU A 84 17.82 -7.41 -16.78
C LEU A 84 19.22 -7.61 -17.36
N LEU A 85 20.07 -6.58 -17.30
CA LEU A 85 21.47 -6.67 -17.71
C LEU A 85 22.24 -7.69 -16.85
N ARG A 86 21.96 -7.76 -15.54
CA ARG A 86 22.52 -8.83 -14.69
C ARG A 86 21.96 -10.20 -15.05
N ALA A 87 20.66 -10.25 -15.35
CA ALA A 87 19.94 -11.47 -15.64
C ALA A 87 20.27 -12.06 -17.02
N SER A 88 20.80 -11.29 -17.98
CA SER A 88 21.23 -11.81 -19.29
C SER A 88 22.55 -12.59 -19.18
N GLY A 89 23.47 -12.14 -18.33
CA GLY A 89 24.70 -12.88 -18.02
C GLY A 89 25.87 -12.68 -18.95
N ASP A 90 25.79 -11.69 -19.85
CA ASP A 90 26.78 -11.45 -20.90
C ASP A 90 28.10 -10.86 -20.37
N GLY A 91 28.42 -11.05 -19.09
CA GLY A 91 29.61 -10.48 -18.44
C GLY A 91 29.60 -8.96 -18.29
N ALA A 92 28.50 -8.27 -18.59
CA ALA A 92 28.41 -6.81 -18.53
C ALA A 92 28.45 -6.22 -17.11
N ILE A 93 28.21 -7.05 -16.08
CA ILE A 93 28.28 -6.67 -14.67
C ILE A 93 29.20 -7.66 -13.98
N GLN A 94 30.32 -7.17 -13.48
CA GLN A 94 31.34 -7.98 -12.79
C GLN A 94 31.16 -7.90 -11.28
N GLN A 95 31.66 -8.92 -10.58
CA GLN A 95 31.72 -8.88 -9.13
C GLN A 95 32.75 -7.83 -8.69
N GLY A 96 32.44 -7.05 -7.67
CA GLY A 96 33.38 -6.08 -7.12
C GLY A 96 32.85 -5.40 -5.88
N GLU A 97 33.58 -4.38 -5.42
CA GLU A 97 33.16 -3.54 -4.30
C GLU A 97 32.21 -2.43 -4.79
N PRO A 98 31.15 -2.12 -4.03
CA PRO A 98 30.22 -1.06 -4.38
C PRO A 98 30.92 0.29 -4.44
N ALA A 99 30.60 1.07 -5.47
CA ALA A 99 31.00 2.47 -5.52
C ALA A 99 30.45 3.23 -4.28
N GLU A 100 31.14 4.29 -3.86
CA GLU A 100 30.85 5.01 -2.60
C GLU A 100 29.36 5.37 -2.43
N TRP A 101 28.73 5.91 -3.48
CA TRP A 101 27.30 6.27 -3.48
C TRP A 101 26.37 5.06 -3.33
N ALA A 102 26.77 3.88 -3.82
CA ALA A 102 26.02 2.65 -3.66
C ALA A 102 26.21 2.08 -2.24
N ALA A 103 27.45 2.08 -1.75
CA ALA A 103 27.79 1.65 -0.39
C ALA A 103 27.04 2.47 0.67
N GLN A 104 27.04 3.81 0.58
CA GLN A 104 26.31 4.68 1.50
C GLN A 104 24.81 4.35 1.57
N TRP A 105 24.18 4.07 0.43
CA TRP A 105 22.76 3.71 0.40
C TRP A 105 22.50 2.32 0.98
N LEU A 106 23.37 1.34 0.68
CA LEU A 106 23.28 -0.03 1.19
C LEU A 106 23.46 -0.05 2.72
N GLU A 107 24.42 0.69 3.27
CA GLU A 107 24.61 0.79 4.73
C GLU A 107 23.42 1.45 5.42
N ALA A 108 22.95 2.58 4.90
CA ALA A 108 21.75 3.24 5.44
C ALA A 108 20.51 2.35 5.35
N ARG A 109 20.48 1.39 4.41
CA ARG A 109 19.43 0.39 4.33
C ARG A 109 19.62 -0.74 5.35
N ARG A 110 20.82 -1.32 5.46
CA ARG A 110 21.15 -2.35 6.46
C ARG A 110 20.81 -1.88 7.87
N GLY A 111 21.28 -0.69 8.26
CA GLY A 111 20.98 -0.13 9.58
C GLY A 111 19.47 0.07 9.84
N ARG A 112 18.67 0.39 8.81
CA ARG A 112 17.20 0.47 8.95
C ARG A 112 16.54 -0.89 9.08
N VAL A 113 17.05 -1.90 8.38
CA VAL A 113 16.55 -3.28 8.47
C VAL A 113 16.91 -3.88 9.82
N GLU A 114 18.16 -3.73 10.26
CA GLU A 114 18.65 -4.18 11.57
C GLU A 114 17.91 -3.49 12.72
N ALA A 115 17.72 -2.17 12.67
CA ALA A 115 16.93 -1.46 13.69
C ALA A 115 15.48 -1.95 13.75
N LYS A 116 14.90 -2.31 12.59
CA LYS A 116 13.54 -2.87 12.54
C LYS A 116 13.50 -4.31 13.07
N GLN A 117 14.49 -5.13 12.76
CA GLN A 117 14.62 -6.51 13.25
C GLN A 117 14.88 -6.52 14.75
N ALA A 118 15.84 -5.74 15.26
CA ALA A 118 16.10 -5.60 16.68
C ALA A 118 14.85 -5.12 17.45
N LYS A 119 14.07 -4.19 16.88
CA LYS A 119 12.80 -3.78 17.48
C LYS A 119 11.75 -4.90 17.46
N GLN A 120 11.72 -5.73 16.44
CA GLN A 120 10.80 -6.88 16.35
C GLN A 120 11.21 -8.02 17.30
N GLU A 121 12.51 -8.30 17.40
CA GLU A 121 13.07 -9.29 18.30
C GLU A 121 12.89 -8.88 19.76
N ALA A 122 13.12 -7.60 20.10
CA ALA A 122 12.90 -7.10 21.45
C ALA A 122 11.40 -7.07 21.84
N VAL A 123 10.49 -6.91 20.86
CA VAL A 123 9.04 -7.06 21.09
C VAL A 123 8.68 -8.54 21.26
N ALA A 124 9.33 -9.45 20.52
CA ALA A 124 9.09 -10.89 20.61
C ALA A 124 9.71 -11.52 21.88
N SER A 125 10.81 -10.98 22.40
CA SER A 125 11.45 -11.40 23.67
C SER A 125 10.80 -10.77 24.91
N GLY A 126 9.87 -9.83 24.72
CA GLY A 126 9.21 -9.11 25.82
C GLY A 126 10.08 -8.03 26.50
N GLU A 127 11.32 -7.82 26.03
CA GLU A 127 12.26 -6.83 26.59
C GLU A 127 11.97 -5.39 26.15
N SER A 128 11.17 -5.21 25.10
CA SER A 128 10.70 -3.91 24.63
C SER A 128 9.19 -3.91 24.49
N ALA A 129 8.49 -4.03 25.62
CA ALA A 129 7.17 -3.42 25.71
C ALA A 129 7.33 -1.92 25.37
N PRO A 130 6.43 -1.31 24.57
CA PRO A 130 6.46 0.13 24.36
C PRO A 130 6.48 0.81 25.73
N GLY A 131 7.43 1.73 25.95
CA GLY A 131 7.47 2.47 27.20
C GLY A 131 6.11 3.15 27.47
N PRO A 132 5.76 3.45 28.72
CA PRO A 132 4.47 4.07 29.05
C PRO A 132 4.18 5.32 28.22
N ALA A 133 5.21 6.11 27.90
CA ALA A 133 5.12 7.29 27.04
C ALA A 133 4.76 6.97 25.57
N ASP A 134 5.29 5.88 25.00
CA ASP A 134 4.97 5.44 23.64
C ASP A 134 3.55 4.89 23.56
N SER A 135 3.10 4.15 24.59
CA SER A 135 1.71 3.69 24.68
C SER A 135 0.72 4.85 24.87
N ALA A 136 1.06 5.86 25.69
CA ALA A 136 0.21 7.02 25.91
C ALA A 136 0.12 7.90 24.66
N ALA A 137 1.25 8.10 23.97
CA ALA A 137 1.27 8.83 22.70
C ALA A 137 0.53 8.06 21.60
N ALA A 138 0.65 6.73 21.54
CA ALA A 138 -0.13 5.90 20.62
C ALA A 138 -1.63 5.96 20.91
N ARG A 139 -2.03 5.86 22.19
CA ARG A 139 -3.42 5.99 22.62
C ARG A 139 -3.99 7.37 22.26
N LYS A 140 -3.27 8.45 22.56
CA LYS A 140 -3.68 9.82 22.22
C LYS A 140 -3.82 10.04 20.70
N ARG A 141 -2.97 9.40 19.89
CA ARG A 141 -3.12 9.43 18.42
C ARG A 141 -4.35 8.64 17.96
N ALA A 142 -4.64 7.50 18.59
CA ALA A 142 -5.82 6.70 18.29
C ALA A 142 -7.11 7.44 18.68
N GLU A 143 -7.15 8.08 19.84
CA GLU A 143 -8.25 8.93 20.31
C GLU A 143 -8.51 10.08 19.33
N ARG A 144 -7.49 10.87 18.99
CA ARG A 144 -7.61 11.97 18.00
C ARG A 144 -8.08 11.50 16.63
N ARG A 145 -7.67 10.31 16.20
CA ARG A 145 -8.16 9.70 14.96
C ARG A 145 -9.64 9.37 15.10
N ALA A 146 -10.04 8.73 16.20
CA ALA A 146 -11.43 8.40 16.44
C ALA A 146 -12.35 9.64 16.50
N GLU A 147 -11.86 10.74 17.07
CA GLU A 147 -12.57 12.04 17.06
C GLU A 147 -12.80 12.56 15.63
N ARG A 148 -11.77 12.53 14.77
CA ARG A 148 -11.89 12.96 13.37
C ARG A 148 -12.89 12.10 12.59
N VAL A 149 -12.81 10.78 12.78
CA VAL A 149 -13.75 9.84 12.15
C VAL A 149 -15.16 10.09 12.64
N THR A 150 -15.35 10.34 13.94
CA THR A 150 -16.66 10.67 14.53
C THR A 150 -17.25 11.94 13.90
N SER A 151 -16.46 12.99 13.75
CA SER A 151 -16.89 14.21 13.05
C SER A 151 -17.26 13.94 11.59
N GLY A 152 -16.50 13.09 10.89
CA GLY A 152 -16.79 12.69 9.51
C GLY A 152 -18.11 11.92 9.41
N ALA A 153 -18.32 10.92 10.27
CA ALA A 153 -19.55 10.12 10.30
C ALA A 153 -20.78 10.99 10.60
N GLN A 154 -20.69 11.96 11.51
CA GLN A 154 -21.79 12.90 11.79
C GLN A 154 -22.13 13.77 10.56
N GLU A 155 -21.13 14.28 9.84
CA GLU A 155 -21.37 15.02 8.60
C GLU A 155 -22.00 14.12 7.53
N LEU A 156 -21.55 12.87 7.42
CA LEU A 156 -22.07 11.90 6.47
C LEU A 156 -23.54 11.54 6.76
N GLU A 157 -23.91 11.35 8.02
CA GLU A 157 -25.30 11.14 8.44
C GLU A 157 -26.22 12.31 8.06
N GLN A 158 -25.75 13.55 8.24
CA GLN A 158 -26.51 14.73 7.83
C GLN A 158 -26.71 14.74 6.30
N ARG A 159 -25.67 14.42 5.54
CA ARG A 159 -25.75 14.34 4.06
C ARG A 159 -26.67 13.22 3.58
N LEU A 160 -26.63 12.05 4.22
CA LEU A 160 -27.54 10.95 3.93
C LEU A 160 -29.00 11.35 4.20
N THR A 161 -29.23 12.05 5.32
CA THR A 161 -30.56 12.58 5.66
C THR A 161 -31.03 13.60 4.63
N ASP A 162 -30.16 14.50 4.19
CA ASP A 162 -30.50 15.51 3.18
C ASP A 162 -30.78 14.90 1.81
N LEU A 163 -30.01 13.86 1.42
CA LEU A 163 -30.26 13.06 0.22
C LEU A 163 -31.65 12.41 0.25
N LEU A 164 -32.01 11.78 1.37
CA LEU A 164 -33.32 11.13 1.53
C LEU A 164 -34.46 12.16 1.53
N ARG A 165 -34.26 13.33 2.17
CA ARG A 165 -35.23 14.43 2.18
C ARG A 165 -35.42 15.05 0.79
N GLY A 166 -34.35 15.17 0.01
CA GLY A 166 -34.39 15.64 -1.38
C GLY A 166 -34.99 14.64 -2.36
N GLY A 167 -35.17 13.38 -1.94
CA GLY A 167 -35.69 12.30 -2.75
C GLY A 167 -34.65 11.70 -3.68
N LEU A 168 -34.55 10.37 -3.67
CA LEU A 168 -33.51 9.63 -4.41
C LEU A 168 -33.56 9.84 -5.92
N ALA A 169 -34.73 10.14 -6.49
CA ALA A 169 -34.91 10.39 -7.93
C ALA A 169 -34.20 11.67 -8.44
N THR A 170 -33.58 12.44 -7.55
CA THR A 170 -32.75 13.60 -7.91
C THR A 170 -31.25 13.31 -7.80
N ALA A 171 -30.87 12.14 -7.28
CA ALA A 171 -29.47 11.78 -7.06
C ALA A 171 -28.67 11.55 -8.35
N ASP A 172 -29.36 11.24 -9.46
CA ASP A 172 -28.77 11.19 -10.81
C ASP A 172 -28.31 12.58 -11.31
N ARG A 173 -28.94 13.65 -10.81
CA ARG A 173 -28.60 15.05 -11.11
C ARG A 173 -27.52 15.62 -10.21
N ALA A 174 -27.24 14.99 -9.06
CA ALA A 174 -26.27 15.47 -8.07
C ALA A 174 -24.83 15.50 -8.61
N GLY A 175 -24.55 14.83 -9.73
CA GLY A 175 -23.25 14.82 -10.40
C GLY A 175 -22.18 14.05 -9.63
N TYR A 176 -21.26 13.42 -10.36
CA TYR A 176 -20.14 12.66 -9.77
C TYR A 176 -19.30 13.49 -8.79
N THR A 177 -19.20 14.80 -9.01
CA THR A 177 -18.40 15.73 -8.20
C THR A 177 -18.87 15.82 -6.75
N LEU A 178 -20.18 15.83 -6.47
CA LEU A 178 -20.68 15.95 -5.09
C LEU A 178 -20.33 14.72 -4.25
N TRP A 179 -20.40 13.54 -4.88
CA TRP A 179 -20.01 12.28 -4.25
C TRP A 179 -18.51 12.24 -3.98
N GLU A 180 -17.69 12.70 -4.92
CA GLU A 180 -16.24 12.75 -4.72
C GLU A 180 -15.82 13.79 -3.67
N GLU A 181 -16.49 14.94 -3.59
CA GLU A 181 -16.28 15.91 -2.51
C GLU A 181 -16.62 15.31 -1.14
N THR A 182 -17.71 14.56 -1.06
CA THR A 182 -18.11 13.87 0.19
C THR A 182 -17.09 12.78 0.55
N ALA A 183 -16.62 12.01 -0.44
CA ALA A 183 -15.59 10.98 -0.22
C ALA A 183 -14.25 11.59 0.21
N ALA A 184 -13.84 12.73 -0.37
CA ALA A 184 -12.64 13.46 0.03
C ALA A 184 -12.71 13.91 1.49
N ARG A 185 -13.87 14.39 1.95
CA ARG A 185 -14.08 14.73 3.38
C ARG A 185 -13.94 13.52 4.29
N MET A 186 -14.36 12.33 3.86
CA MET A 186 -14.15 11.10 4.64
C MET A 186 -12.66 10.72 4.71
N VAL A 187 -11.89 10.96 3.66
CA VAL A 187 -10.43 10.80 3.70
C VAL A 187 -9.79 11.77 4.69
N ASP A 188 -10.21 13.04 4.69
CA ASP A 188 -9.74 14.07 5.62
C ASP A 188 -10.11 13.74 7.08
N ALA A 189 -11.29 13.14 7.27
CA ALA A 189 -11.76 12.60 8.55
C ALA A 189 -11.02 11.32 9.00
N GLN A 190 -10.08 10.80 8.20
CA GLN A 190 -9.36 9.53 8.44
C GLN A 190 -10.26 8.29 8.43
N ALA A 191 -11.32 8.33 7.62
CA ALA A 191 -12.29 7.25 7.42
C ALA A 191 -12.27 6.74 5.97
N PRO A 192 -11.17 6.15 5.47
CA PRO A 192 -11.05 5.74 4.07
C PRO A 192 -12.05 4.66 3.67
N GLY A 193 -12.53 3.84 4.62
CA GLY A 193 -13.61 2.89 4.38
C GLY A 193 -14.94 3.57 4.07
N LEU A 194 -15.29 4.62 4.81
CA LEU A 194 -16.47 5.44 4.50
C LEU A 194 -16.31 6.16 3.16
N ALA A 195 -15.11 6.66 2.85
CA ALA A 195 -14.82 7.27 1.55
C ALA A 195 -15.10 6.32 0.38
N SER A 196 -14.67 5.05 0.48
CA SER A 196 -14.95 4.03 -0.54
C SER A 196 -16.46 3.84 -0.73
N ARG A 197 -17.20 3.72 0.37
CA ARG A 197 -18.66 3.51 0.34
C ARG A 197 -19.40 4.69 -0.29
N VAL A 198 -18.98 5.92 0.00
CA VAL A 198 -19.53 7.12 -0.65
C VAL A 198 -19.30 7.11 -2.16
N ARG A 199 -18.11 6.70 -2.63
CA ARG A 199 -17.84 6.58 -4.08
C ARG A 199 -18.69 5.50 -4.73
N GLU A 200 -18.89 4.38 -4.05
CA GLU A 200 -19.78 3.30 -4.49
C GLU A 200 -21.22 3.82 -4.65
N LEU A 201 -21.72 4.62 -3.70
CA LEU A 201 -23.04 5.28 -3.84
C LEU A 201 -23.12 6.17 -5.09
N GLY A 202 -22.08 6.96 -5.35
CA GLY A 202 -22.03 7.84 -6.53
C GLY A 202 -22.05 7.13 -7.87
N ALA A 203 -21.67 5.84 -7.92
CA ALA A 203 -21.74 5.03 -9.14
C ALA A 203 -23.13 4.42 -9.39
N ILE A 204 -23.99 4.30 -8.36
CA ILE A 204 -25.27 3.60 -8.45
C ILE A 204 -26.26 4.25 -9.43
N PRO A 205 -26.44 5.59 -9.49
CA PRO A 205 -27.37 6.20 -10.45
C PRO A 205 -27.09 5.83 -11.91
N GLY A 206 -25.82 5.56 -12.25
CA GLY A 206 -25.40 5.12 -13.59
C GLY A 206 -25.54 3.61 -13.87
N SER A 207 -26.04 2.82 -12.91
CA SER A 207 -26.08 1.34 -13.00
C SER A 207 -27.30 0.77 -13.77
N GLY A 208 -28.13 1.62 -14.38
CA GLY A 208 -29.31 1.21 -15.15
C GLY A 208 -30.60 1.09 -14.32
N PRO A 209 -31.66 0.45 -14.85
CA PRO A 209 -32.97 0.40 -14.21
C PRO A 209 -32.93 -0.14 -12.78
N GLY A 210 -33.81 0.37 -11.91
CA GLY A 210 -33.90 -0.03 -10.50
C GLY A 210 -32.81 0.57 -9.59
N TRP A 211 -31.99 1.50 -10.10
CA TRP A 211 -30.96 2.15 -9.30
C TRP A 211 -31.47 2.87 -8.05
N PRO A 212 -32.69 3.46 -7.96
CA PRO A 212 -33.11 4.14 -6.73
C PRO A 212 -33.25 3.17 -5.56
N VAL A 213 -33.70 1.93 -5.82
CA VAL A 213 -33.81 0.89 -4.78
C VAL A 213 -32.42 0.46 -4.32
N ARG A 214 -31.50 0.21 -5.25
CA ARG A 214 -30.09 -0.11 -4.91
C ARG A 214 -29.43 1.02 -4.13
N LEU A 215 -29.68 2.27 -4.51
CA LEU A 215 -29.13 3.43 -3.82
C LEU A 215 -29.67 3.49 -2.39
N LEU A 216 -30.97 3.26 -2.18
CA LEU A 216 -31.57 3.21 -0.85
C LEU A 216 -30.96 2.11 0.01
N GLU A 217 -30.80 0.90 -0.54
CA GLU A 217 -30.18 -0.24 0.15
C GLU A 217 -28.76 0.11 0.61
N GLU A 218 -27.94 0.64 -0.30
CA GLU A 218 -26.56 0.99 -0.01
C GLU A 218 -26.44 2.19 0.95
N CYS A 219 -27.36 3.16 0.88
CA CYS A 219 -27.50 4.23 1.88
C CYS A 219 -27.86 3.66 3.26
N GLY A 220 -28.75 2.66 3.33
CA GLY A 220 -29.11 1.99 4.58
C GLY A 220 -27.92 1.24 5.20
N LEU A 221 -27.11 0.57 4.39
CA LEU A 221 -25.88 -0.08 4.85
C LEU A 221 -24.83 0.93 5.34
N LEU A 222 -24.71 2.08 4.68
CA LEU A 222 -23.81 3.15 5.10
C LEU A 222 -24.27 3.78 6.42
N HIS A 223 -25.57 4.07 6.55
CA HIS A 223 -26.18 4.56 7.78
C HIS A 223 -25.97 3.60 8.96
N LEU A 224 -26.11 2.29 8.73
CA LEU A 224 -25.84 1.28 9.76
C LEU A 224 -24.38 1.32 10.22
N LEU A 225 -23.44 1.49 9.30
CA LEU A 225 -22.01 1.58 9.63
C LEU A 225 -21.68 2.86 10.41
N ASP A 226 -22.23 3.99 10.00
CA ASP A 226 -22.05 5.27 10.68
C ASP A 226 -22.66 5.22 12.08
N THR A 227 -23.90 4.74 12.22
CA THR A 227 -24.56 4.55 13.52
C THR A 227 -23.77 3.60 14.42
N ALA A 228 -23.24 2.50 13.87
CA ALA A 228 -22.40 1.59 14.62
C ALA A 228 -21.06 2.23 15.04
N TRP A 229 -20.48 3.10 14.23
CA TRP A 229 -19.28 3.87 14.61
C TRP A 229 -19.56 4.87 15.74
N LEU A 230 -20.68 5.58 15.64
CA LEU A 230 -21.11 6.57 16.64
C LEU A 230 -21.47 5.91 17.97
N GLY A 231 -22.09 4.72 17.93
CA GLY A 231 -22.44 3.91 19.10
C GLY A 231 -21.38 2.88 19.51
N ARG A 232 -20.16 2.95 18.99
CA ARG A 232 -19.15 1.88 19.10
C ARG A 232 -18.80 1.45 20.52
N GLU A 233 -18.95 2.34 21.49
CA GLU A 233 -18.61 2.09 22.91
C GLU A 233 -19.59 1.11 23.59
N ALA A 234 -20.79 0.95 23.02
CA ALA A 234 -21.79 -0.01 23.50
C ALA A 234 -21.76 -1.35 22.74
N LEU A 235 -20.92 -1.49 21.72
CA LEU A 235 -20.87 -2.70 20.89
C LEU A 235 -19.98 -3.78 21.54
N PRO A 236 -20.32 -5.07 21.38
CA PRO A 236 -19.40 -6.15 21.71
C PRO A 236 -18.06 -6.01 20.98
N ASP A 237 -16.96 -6.42 21.60
CA ASP A 237 -15.60 -6.16 21.11
C ASP A 237 -15.37 -6.61 19.66
N GLN A 238 -15.88 -7.79 19.29
CA GLN A 238 -15.76 -8.32 17.93
C GLN A 238 -16.49 -7.45 16.90
N LEU A 239 -17.66 -6.93 17.26
CA LEU A 239 -18.44 -6.05 16.40
C LEU A 239 -17.79 -4.67 16.31
N ALA A 240 -17.30 -4.12 17.42
CA ALA A 240 -16.53 -2.89 17.43
C ALA A 240 -15.26 -2.99 16.56
N ALA A 241 -14.56 -4.12 16.60
CA ALA A 241 -13.41 -4.40 15.73
C ALA A 241 -13.80 -4.46 14.25
N THR A 242 -14.94 -5.09 13.94
CA THR A 242 -15.49 -5.12 12.59
C THR A 242 -15.80 -3.71 12.09
N VAL A 243 -16.47 -2.88 12.91
CA VAL A 243 -16.79 -1.49 12.58
C VAL A 243 -15.51 -0.67 12.33
N ARG A 244 -14.50 -0.76 13.21
CA ARG A 244 -13.19 -0.10 13.02
C ARG A 244 -12.57 -0.47 11.66
N THR A 245 -12.60 -1.75 11.32
CA THR A 245 -12.07 -2.26 10.05
C THR A 245 -12.84 -1.72 8.85
N ARG A 246 -14.18 -1.70 8.92
CA ARG A 246 -15.07 -1.24 7.85
C ARG A 246 -14.98 0.26 7.61
N VAL A 247 -14.72 1.05 8.66
CA VAL A 247 -14.43 2.49 8.56
C VAL A 247 -13.01 2.76 8.01
N GLY A 248 -12.15 1.74 7.99
CA GLY A 248 -10.82 1.79 7.38
C GLY A 248 -9.70 2.08 8.37
N LEU A 249 -9.91 1.83 9.67
CA LEU A 249 -8.84 1.91 10.65
C LEU A 249 -7.93 0.69 10.59
N PRO A 250 -6.60 0.88 10.68
CA PRO A 250 -5.68 -0.25 10.74
C PRO A 250 -5.88 -1.01 12.05
N MET A 251 -6.09 -2.32 11.95
CA MET A 251 -5.98 -3.21 13.11
C MET A 251 -4.54 -3.65 13.30
N SER A 252 -4.09 -3.65 14.55
CA SER A 252 -2.84 -4.32 14.91
C SER A 252 -3.16 -5.81 15.07
N ALA A 253 -2.24 -6.68 14.68
CA ALA A 253 -2.37 -8.10 15.00
C ALA A 253 -2.38 -8.24 16.54
N GLU A 254 -3.40 -8.92 17.06
CA GLU A 254 -3.54 -9.21 18.48
C GLU A 254 -3.17 -10.69 18.72
N GLY A 255 -2.58 -10.96 19.88
CA GLY A 255 -2.17 -12.32 20.27
C GLY A 255 -0.77 -12.72 19.84
N PRO A 256 -0.32 -13.92 20.25
CA PRO A 256 0.99 -14.43 19.90
C PRO A 256 1.07 -14.75 18.41
N PRO A 257 2.25 -14.62 17.77
CA PRO A 257 2.43 -15.01 16.39
C PRO A 257 2.19 -16.51 16.22
N VAL A 258 1.34 -16.87 15.24
CA VAL A 258 1.04 -18.27 14.90
C VAL A 258 1.91 -18.70 13.71
N ARG A 259 2.61 -19.84 13.86
CA ARG A 259 3.31 -20.50 12.76
C ARG A 259 2.45 -21.66 12.27
N ASP A 260 2.13 -21.67 10.97
CA ASP A 260 1.34 -22.70 10.33
C ASP A 260 1.71 -22.77 8.83
N HIS A 261 1.28 -23.83 8.16
CA HIS A 261 1.21 -23.92 6.71
C HIS A 261 -0.09 -23.26 6.23
N TRP A 262 0.05 -22.05 5.70
CA TRP A 262 -1.09 -21.25 5.26
C TRP A 262 -1.54 -21.62 3.85
N LEU A 263 -2.78 -22.06 3.73
CA LEU A 263 -3.48 -22.21 2.45
C LEU A 263 -4.05 -20.86 2.03
N VAL A 264 -3.69 -20.38 0.83
CA VAL A 264 -4.30 -19.16 0.25
C VAL A 264 -5.65 -19.55 -0.36
N LEU A 265 -6.73 -19.23 0.34
CA LEU A 265 -8.09 -19.53 -0.12
C LEU A 265 -8.58 -18.54 -1.17
N ALA A 266 -8.23 -17.26 -1.01
CA ALA A 266 -8.61 -16.21 -1.95
C ALA A 266 -7.62 -15.05 -1.92
N GLN A 267 -7.50 -14.35 -3.05
CA GLN A 267 -6.77 -13.10 -3.18
C GLN A 267 -7.58 -12.13 -4.03
N TYR A 268 -7.80 -10.92 -3.51
CA TYR A 268 -8.48 -9.84 -4.23
C TYR A 268 -7.59 -8.60 -4.25
N ASP A 269 -7.35 -8.09 -5.45
CA ASP A 269 -6.66 -6.84 -5.69
C ASP A 269 -7.69 -5.78 -6.06
N THR A 270 -7.86 -4.80 -5.17
CA THR A 270 -8.77 -3.67 -5.40
C THR A 270 -7.94 -2.43 -5.71
N PRO A 271 -8.08 -1.84 -6.91
CA PRO A 271 -7.45 -0.56 -7.22
C PRO A 271 -8.11 0.54 -6.38
N ASP A 272 -7.32 1.23 -5.56
CA ASP A 272 -7.71 2.41 -4.76
C ASP A 272 -6.93 3.63 -5.26
N GLY A 273 -7.41 4.18 -6.38
CA GLY A 273 -6.76 5.28 -7.09
C GLY A 273 -5.36 4.94 -7.59
N ARG A 274 -4.33 5.39 -6.87
CA ARG A 274 -2.90 5.17 -7.21
C ARG A 274 -2.27 3.97 -6.49
N LEU A 275 -3.01 3.34 -5.58
CA LEU A 275 -2.55 2.18 -4.83
C LEU A 275 -3.39 0.96 -5.22
N VAL A 276 -2.81 -0.23 -5.08
CA VAL A 276 -3.55 -1.48 -5.17
C VAL A 276 -3.58 -2.09 -3.78
N THR A 277 -4.78 -2.24 -3.22
CA THR A 277 -4.97 -2.92 -1.95
C THR A 277 -5.18 -4.40 -2.23
N ARG A 278 -4.32 -5.25 -1.69
CA ARG A 278 -4.45 -6.70 -1.75
C ARG A 278 -5.02 -7.24 -0.44
N ARG A 279 -6.12 -7.99 -0.53
CA ARG A 279 -6.65 -8.80 0.57
C ARG A 279 -6.41 -10.28 0.26
N ILE A 280 -5.84 -11.00 1.22
CA ILE A 280 -5.55 -12.43 1.12
C ILE A 280 -6.28 -13.14 2.26
N TRP A 281 -7.04 -14.17 1.94
CA TRP A 281 -7.66 -15.06 2.93
C TRP A 281 -6.79 -16.29 3.06
N LEU A 282 -6.34 -16.53 4.29
CA LEU A 282 -5.47 -17.64 4.64
C LEU A 282 -6.26 -18.61 5.53
N TYR A 283 -6.02 -19.89 5.37
CA TYR A 283 -6.53 -20.96 6.24
C TYR A 283 -5.35 -21.73 6.81
N GLY A 284 -5.35 -21.92 8.13
CA GLY A 284 -4.28 -22.64 8.83
C GLY A 284 -4.51 -24.14 8.75
N ARG A 285 -3.55 -24.91 8.23
CA ARG A 285 -3.71 -26.37 8.17
C ARG A 285 -3.79 -27.02 9.55
N GLU A 286 -3.08 -26.47 10.53
CA GLU A 286 -3.02 -26.99 11.89
C GLU A 286 -3.85 -26.13 12.86
N SER A 287 -3.94 -24.82 12.63
CA SER A 287 -4.62 -23.86 13.51
C SER A 287 -6.09 -23.62 13.21
N GLY A 288 -6.56 -23.94 11.99
CA GLY A 288 -7.93 -23.68 11.53
C GLY A 288 -8.13 -22.24 11.08
#